data_AF-A0A6V7RP44-F1
#
_entry.id   AF-A0A6V7RP44-F1
#
_cell.length_a   1.000
_cell.length_b   1.000
_cell.length_c   1.000
_cell.angle_alpha   90.00
_cell.angle_beta   90.00
_cell.angle_gamma   90.00
#
_symmetry.space_group_name_H-M   'P 1'
#
loop_
_entity.id
_entity.type
_entity.pdbx_description
1 polymer ?
#
loop_
_entity_poly.entity_id
_entity_poly.type
_entity_poly.pdbx_seq_one_letter_code
_entity_poly.pdbx_strand_id
1 'polypeptide(L)'
;MAKLSYKDLRVYLDDLFEKLSEEARFFNESGNLNMFINKYQFEDDNNKSSTISEDAKVLILGIGNGLKEKDITGIFKEAKLKDDFECINIENLTNFDFSNLEHSIKYSDVFVGSIPHKVRGIKDANNPVEYLEENSEGLYPKIHVLRTSNKLKITKSNLREAIATSLKFQLANL
;
A
#
# COMPACT_ATOMS: atom_id res chain seq x y z
N MET A 1 -17.45 22.13 -18.08
CA MET A 1 -16.47 21.81 -19.13
C MET A 1 -16.87 20.51 -19.81
N ALA A 2 -16.66 20.38 -21.12
CA ALA A 2 -16.87 19.12 -21.82
C ALA A 2 -15.83 18.08 -21.39
N LYS A 3 -16.18 16.79 -21.46
CA LYS A 3 -15.25 15.68 -21.20
C LYS A 3 -14.10 15.73 -22.20
N LEU A 4 -12.86 15.81 -21.70
CA LEU A 4 -11.66 15.77 -22.55
C LEU A 4 -11.48 14.39 -23.17
N SER A 5 -10.87 14.34 -24.35
CA SER A 5 -10.34 13.09 -24.90
C SER A 5 -9.19 12.59 -24.01
N TYR A 6 -8.85 11.30 -24.07
CA TYR A 6 -7.73 10.76 -23.29
C TYR A 6 -6.41 11.48 -23.58
N LYS A 7 -6.16 11.82 -24.86
CA LYS A 7 -4.96 12.54 -25.28
C LYS A 7 -4.92 13.95 -24.69
N ASP A 8 -6.03 14.67 -24.76
CA ASP A 8 -6.10 16.06 -24.27
C ASP A 8 -6.09 16.11 -22.74
N LEU A 9 -6.70 15.11 -22.08
CA LEU A 9 -6.62 14.93 -20.64
C LEU A 9 -5.17 14.71 -20.20
N ARG A 10 -4.41 13.87 -20.92
CA ARG A 10 -3.00 13.61 -20.58
C ARG A 10 -2.15 14.88 -20.67
N VAL A 11 -2.27 15.63 -21.75
CA VAL A 11 -1.56 16.91 -21.91
C VAL A 11 -1.93 17.88 -20.78
N TYR A 12 -3.21 17.98 -20.44
CA TYR A 12 -3.66 18.81 -19.33
C TYR A 12 -3.08 18.38 -17.98
N LEU A 13 -3.01 17.07 -17.71
CA LEU A 13 -2.45 16.54 -16.47
C LEU A 13 -0.94 16.78 -16.38
N ASP A 14 -0.21 16.63 -17.48
CA ASP A 14 1.24 16.91 -17.52
C ASP A 14 1.51 18.39 -17.18
N ASP A 15 0.79 19.32 -17.82
CA ASP A 15 0.90 20.77 -17.55
C ASP A 15 0.51 21.13 -16.11
N LEU A 16 -0.52 20.47 -15.57
CA LEU A 16 -0.97 20.68 -14.20
C LEU A 16 0.08 20.20 -13.20
N PHE A 17 0.66 19.03 -13.44
CA PHE A 17 1.68 18.45 -12.59
C PHE A 17 2.95 19.30 -12.54
N GLU A 18 3.39 19.83 -13.69
CA GLU A 18 4.53 20.73 -13.78
C GLU A 18 4.31 21.99 -12.94
N LYS A 19 3.16 22.66 -13.11
CA LYS A 19 2.81 23.86 -12.35
C LYS A 19 2.74 23.62 -10.85
N LEU A 20 2.09 22.54 -10.42
CA LEU A 20 2.01 22.17 -9.01
C LEU A 20 3.40 21.88 -8.44
N SER A 21 4.28 21.25 -9.22
CA SER A 21 5.65 20.92 -8.81
C SER A 21 6.50 22.18 -8.61
N GLU A 22 6.43 23.12 -9.55
CA GLU A 22 7.15 24.41 -9.45
C GLU A 22 6.68 25.21 -8.24
N GLU A 23 5.36 25.29 -8.04
CA GLU A 23 4.79 26.01 -6.92
C GLU A 23 5.17 25.35 -5.58
N ALA A 24 5.08 24.03 -5.47
CA ALA A 24 5.51 23.30 -4.27
C ALA A 24 6.98 23.57 -3.93
N ARG A 25 7.87 23.58 -4.93
CA ARG A 25 9.30 23.91 -4.75
C ARG A 25 9.49 25.33 -4.22
N PHE A 26 8.79 26.30 -4.80
CA PHE A 26 8.85 27.70 -4.36
C PHE A 26 8.42 27.86 -2.89
N PHE A 27 7.31 27.22 -2.49
CA PHE A 27 6.86 27.25 -1.10
C PHE A 27 7.83 26.51 -0.16
N ASN A 28 8.44 25.41 -0.60
CA ASN A 28 9.43 24.68 0.18
C ASN A 28 10.72 25.50 0.39
N GLU A 29 11.29 26.08 -0.67
CA GLU A 29 12.51 26.90 -0.60
C GLU A 29 12.35 28.14 0.27
N SER A 30 11.12 28.66 0.38
CA SER A 30 10.79 29.80 1.24
C SER A 30 10.39 29.40 2.67
N GLY A 31 10.38 28.10 3.01
CA GLY A 31 10.00 27.59 4.33
C GLY A 31 8.49 27.63 4.64
N ASN A 32 7.65 27.80 3.62
CA ASN A 32 6.20 27.98 3.73
C ASN A 32 5.39 26.80 3.16
N LEU A 33 5.95 25.60 3.09
CA LEU A 33 5.30 24.43 2.48
C LEU A 33 3.88 24.15 3.03
N ASN A 34 3.64 24.38 4.32
CA ASN A 34 2.31 24.22 4.93
C ASN A 34 1.23 25.10 4.28
N MET A 35 1.59 26.28 3.73
CA MET A 35 0.62 27.12 3.02
C MET A 35 0.20 26.49 1.69
N PHE A 36 1.12 25.82 0.98
CA PHE A 36 0.83 25.09 -0.25
C PHE A 36 -0.09 23.89 0.02
N ILE A 37 0.23 23.11 1.06
CA ILE A 37 -0.58 21.97 1.51
C ILE A 37 -2.01 22.42 1.82
N ASN A 38 -2.17 23.47 2.63
CA ASN A 38 -3.47 24.03 2.99
C ASN A 38 -4.23 24.60 1.78
N LYS A 39 -3.53 25.29 0.87
CA LYS A 39 -4.12 25.92 -0.31
C LYS A 39 -4.85 24.89 -1.20
N TYR A 40 -4.24 23.73 -1.39
CA TYR A 40 -4.79 22.67 -2.24
C TYR A 40 -5.57 21.62 -1.47
N GLN A 41 -5.73 21.80 -0.15
CA GLN A 41 -6.34 20.82 0.75
C GLN A 41 -5.71 19.43 0.59
N PHE A 42 -4.39 19.40 0.37
CA PHE A 42 -3.66 18.15 0.54
C PHE A 42 -3.79 17.80 2.01
N GLU A 43 -4.50 16.73 2.33
CA GLU A 43 -4.58 16.25 3.69
C GLU A 43 -3.16 15.88 4.11
N ASP A 44 -2.69 16.46 5.23
CA ASP A 44 -1.53 15.91 5.93
C ASP A 44 -1.84 14.43 6.17
N ASP A 45 -0.91 13.56 5.80
CA ASP A 45 -1.11 12.14 5.42
C ASP A 45 -1.62 11.22 6.56
N ASN A 46 -2.10 11.82 7.65
CA ASN A 46 -2.68 11.21 8.83
C ASN A 46 -4.16 10.81 8.65
N ASN A 47 -4.80 11.11 7.52
CA ASN A 47 -6.22 10.80 7.28
C ASN A 47 -6.51 10.15 5.92
N LYS A 48 -5.74 9.12 5.53
CA LYS A 48 -5.98 8.26 4.34
C LYS A 48 -7.34 7.54 4.27
N SER A 49 -8.23 7.80 5.21
CA SER A 49 -9.55 7.18 5.32
C SER A 49 -10.45 7.46 4.11
N SER A 50 -10.31 8.61 3.43
CA SER A 50 -11.27 9.06 2.41
C SER A 50 -11.12 8.46 1.01
N THR A 51 -10.02 7.73 0.70
CA THR A 51 -9.77 7.18 -0.65
C THR A 51 -9.82 5.65 -0.72
N ILE A 52 -9.82 4.96 0.42
CA ILE A 52 -9.82 3.49 0.48
C ILE A 52 -11.26 2.99 0.49
N SER A 53 -11.60 2.09 -0.43
CA SER A 53 -12.91 1.46 -0.49
C SER A 53 -13.21 0.68 0.79
N GLU A 54 -14.44 0.75 1.30
CA GLU A 54 -14.89 -0.09 2.42
C GLU A 54 -14.69 -1.59 2.13
N ASP A 55 -14.83 -1.99 0.85
CA ASP A 55 -14.64 -3.35 0.35
C ASP A 55 -13.17 -3.74 0.14
N ALA A 56 -12.22 -2.80 0.35
CA ALA A 56 -10.81 -3.09 0.21
C ALA A 56 -10.38 -4.14 1.24
N LYS A 57 -9.55 -5.10 0.81
CA LYS A 57 -9.07 -6.20 1.65
C LYS A 57 -7.63 -5.98 2.11
N VAL A 58 -7.19 -6.76 3.08
CA VAL A 58 -5.77 -6.91 3.39
C VAL A 58 -5.18 -8.03 2.51
N LEU A 59 -4.14 -7.75 1.75
CA LEU A 59 -3.40 -8.77 1.01
C LEU A 59 -2.24 -9.30 1.84
N ILE A 60 -2.10 -10.61 1.95
CA ILE A 60 -0.99 -11.25 2.68
C ILE A 60 -0.14 -12.04 1.70
N LEU A 61 1.10 -11.61 1.50
CA LEU A 61 2.05 -12.18 0.55
C LEU A 61 3.16 -12.95 1.26
N GLY A 62 3.58 -14.08 0.71
CA GLY A 62 4.76 -14.79 1.19
C GLY A 62 4.52 -15.56 2.49
N ILE A 63 3.32 -16.12 2.65
CA ILE A 63 3.01 -17.02 3.76
C ILE A 63 3.83 -18.31 3.59
N GLY A 64 4.65 -18.63 4.60
CA GLY A 64 5.42 -19.86 4.66
C GLY A 64 4.69 -20.98 5.41
N ASN A 65 5.23 -22.20 5.33
CA ASN A 65 4.60 -23.45 5.81
C ASN A 65 4.23 -23.48 7.31
N GLY A 66 4.76 -22.56 8.11
CA GLY A 66 4.50 -22.49 9.55
C GLY A 66 3.16 -21.85 9.94
N LEU A 67 2.47 -21.18 9.01
CA LEU A 67 1.21 -20.49 9.27
C LEU A 67 0.12 -21.02 8.34
N LYS A 68 -0.95 -21.56 8.92
CA LYS A 68 -2.06 -22.13 8.14
C LYS A 68 -3.15 -21.09 7.94
N GLU A 69 -3.92 -21.23 6.86
CA GLU A 69 -5.06 -20.35 6.55
C GLU A 69 -6.08 -20.27 7.69
N LYS A 70 -6.33 -21.38 8.40
CA LYS A 70 -7.19 -21.39 9.59
C LYS A 70 -6.68 -20.49 10.73
N ASP A 71 -5.36 -20.36 10.86
CA ASP A 71 -4.75 -19.52 11.88
C ASP A 71 -4.91 -18.04 11.50
N ILE A 72 -4.71 -17.72 10.21
CA ILE A 72 -4.94 -16.37 9.66
C ILE A 72 -6.40 -15.97 9.82
N THR A 73 -7.32 -16.86 9.44
CA THR A 73 -8.77 -16.66 9.59
C THR A 73 -9.15 -16.40 11.05
N GLY A 74 -8.58 -17.16 12.00
CA GLY A 74 -8.79 -16.95 13.43
C GLY A 74 -8.31 -15.57 13.89
N ILE A 75 -7.11 -15.16 13.46
CA ILE A 75 -6.53 -13.86 13.79
C ILE A 75 -7.36 -12.70 13.21
N PHE A 76 -7.78 -12.77 11.95
CA PHE A 76 -8.64 -11.75 11.33
C PHE A 76 -10.02 -11.67 12.00
N LYS A 77 -10.57 -12.82 12.40
CA LYS A 77 -11.82 -12.87 13.16
C LYS A 77 -11.70 -12.23 14.54
N GLU A 78 -10.58 -12.45 15.26
CA GLU A 78 -10.27 -11.77 16.53
C GLU A 78 -10.28 -10.24 16.36
N ALA A 79 -9.84 -9.75 15.21
CA ALA A 79 -9.81 -8.32 14.85
C ALA A 79 -11.13 -7.79 14.26
N LYS A 80 -12.21 -8.58 14.22
CA LYS A 80 -13.49 -8.25 13.55
C LYS A 80 -13.40 -8.01 12.03
N LEU A 81 -12.31 -8.43 11.40
CA LEU A 81 -12.06 -8.32 9.96
C LEU A 81 -12.26 -9.67 9.26
N LYS A 82 -13.32 -10.39 9.63
CA LYS A 82 -13.56 -11.74 9.11
C LYS A 82 -13.73 -11.68 7.59
N ASP A 83 -12.97 -12.50 6.86
CA ASP A 83 -13.00 -12.61 5.39
C ASP A 83 -12.48 -11.37 4.60
N ASP A 84 -12.02 -10.34 5.32
CA ASP A 84 -11.42 -9.10 4.78
C ASP A 84 -9.94 -9.25 4.41
N PHE A 85 -9.56 -10.44 3.93
CA PHE A 85 -8.20 -10.70 3.50
C PHE A 85 -8.12 -11.62 2.30
N GLU A 86 -6.99 -11.56 1.61
CA GLU A 86 -6.56 -12.51 0.59
C GLU A 86 -5.13 -12.99 0.90
N CYS A 87 -4.84 -14.25 0.58
CA CYS A 87 -3.56 -14.88 0.91
C CYS A 87 -2.87 -15.42 -0.34
N ILE A 88 -1.58 -15.14 -0.48
CA ILE A 88 -0.70 -15.77 -1.48
C ILE A 88 0.48 -16.40 -0.76
N ASN A 89 0.54 -17.73 -0.81
CA ASN A 89 1.66 -18.49 -0.26
C ASN A 89 2.94 -18.24 -1.04
N ILE A 90 4.09 -18.43 -0.39
CA ILE A 90 5.41 -18.23 -1.00
C ILE A 90 5.59 -19.02 -2.31
N GLU A 91 5.03 -20.24 -2.38
CA GLU A 91 5.09 -21.13 -3.54
C GLU A 91 4.39 -20.55 -4.78
N ASN A 92 3.36 -19.74 -4.57
CA ASN A 92 2.57 -19.13 -5.64
C ASN A 92 3.01 -17.69 -5.94
N LEU A 93 3.92 -17.12 -5.14
CA LEU A 93 4.29 -15.71 -5.22
C LEU A 93 5.09 -15.38 -6.50
N THR A 94 5.78 -16.36 -7.09
CA THR A 94 6.48 -16.20 -8.38
C THR A 94 5.55 -15.92 -9.56
N ASN A 95 4.26 -16.27 -9.43
CA ASN A 95 3.23 -16.02 -10.43
C ASN A 95 2.47 -14.71 -10.18
N PHE A 96 2.65 -14.09 -9.01
CA PHE A 96 2.02 -12.81 -8.70
C PHE A 96 2.77 -11.68 -9.41
N ASP A 97 2.01 -10.83 -10.10
CA ASP A 97 2.52 -9.63 -10.75
C ASP A 97 2.23 -8.43 -9.86
N PHE A 98 3.30 -7.86 -9.29
CA PHE A 98 3.23 -6.74 -8.35
C PHE A 98 2.78 -5.43 -9.01
N SER A 99 2.83 -5.32 -10.34
CA SER A 99 2.26 -4.16 -11.04
C SER A 99 0.75 -4.03 -10.82
N ASN A 100 0.06 -5.13 -10.48
CA ASN A 100 -1.36 -5.11 -10.10
C ASN A 100 -1.64 -4.38 -8.78
N LEU A 101 -0.61 -4.09 -7.99
CA LEU A 101 -0.74 -3.30 -6.77
C LEU A 101 -0.60 -1.80 -7.05
N GLU A 102 -0.03 -1.39 -8.18
CA GLU A 102 0.14 0.02 -8.51
C GLU A 102 -1.23 0.71 -8.60
N HIS A 103 -1.44 1.73 -7.78
CA HIS A 103 -2.69 2.49 -7.66
C HIS A 103 -3.94 1.62 -7.38
N SER A 104 -3.75 0.41 -6.85
CA SER A 104 -4.85 -0.52 -6.59
C SER A 104 -5.69 -0.08 -5.41
N ILE A 105 -6.98 0.09 -5.62
CA ILE A 105 -7.97 0.32 -4.55
C ILE A 105 -8.54 -0.99 -3.97
N LYS A 106 -8.14 -2.14 -4.53
CA LYS A 106 -8.61 -3.46 -4.09
C LYS A 106 -8.11 -3.80 -2.69
N TYR A 107 -6.96 -3.26 -2.31
CA TYR A 107 -6.32 -3.54 -1.05
C TYR A 107 -6.03 -2.26 -0.28
N SER A 108 -6.32 -2.26 1.01
CA SER A 108 -5.94 -1.16 1.91
C SER A 108 -4.50 -1.30 2.39
N ASP A 109 -4.11 -2.55 2.65
CA ASP A 109 -2.83 -2.93 3.23
C ASP A 109 -2.29 -4.18 2.52
N VAL A 110 -0.97 -4.26 2.39
CA VAL A 110 -0.27 -5.45 1.92
C VAL A 110 0.76 -5.87 2.97
N PHE A 111 0.58 -7.05 3.54
CA PHE A 111 1.51 -7.66 4.49
C PHE A 111 2.50 -8.55 3.75
N VAL A 112 3.77 -8.20 3.85
CA VAL A 112 4.86 -8.83 3.10
C VAL A 112 5.67 -9.73 4.01
N GLY A 113 5.58 -11.03 3.75
CA GLY A 113 6.41 -12.07 4.33
C GLY A 113 7.66 -12.38 3.51
N SER A 114 7.97 -13.67 3.41
CA SER A 114 9.09 -14.14 2.60
C SER A 114 8.80 -13.93 1.11
N ILE A 115 9.67 -13.17 0.42
CA ILE A 115 9.58 -12.93 -1.03
C ILE A 115 10.77 -13.60 -1.74
N PRO A 116 10.57 -14.28 -2.89
CA PRO A 116 11.65 -14.74 -3.76
C PRO A 116 12.54 -13.59 -4.25
N HIS A 117 13.82 -13.87 -4.53
CA HIS A 117 14.74 -12.86 -5.07
C HIS A 117 14.33 -12.28 -6.44
N LYS A 118 13.42 -12.97 -7.16
CA LYS A 118 12.87 -12.50 -8.43
C LYS A 118 11.35 -12.56 -8.37
N VAL A 119 10.72 -11.43 -8.63
CA VAL A 119 9.27 -11.26 -8.70
C VAL A 119 8.90 -10.49 -9.96
N ARG A 120 7.66 -10.65 -10.44
CA ARG A 120 7.16 -9.99 -11.64
C ARG A 120 6.56 -8.63 -11.29
N GLY A 121 6.66 -7.68 -12.22
CA GLY A 121 6.02 -6.36 -12.05
C GLY A 121 6.72 -5.41 -11.10
N ILE A 122 7.97 -5.69 -10.74
CA ILE A 122 8.84 -4.74 -10.02
C ILE A 122 9.98 -4.38 -10.97
N LYS A 123 10.21 -3.07 -11.19
CA LYS A 123 11.15 -2.50 -12.17
C LYS A 123 12.61 -2.86 -11.92
N ASP A 124 12.99 -4.11 -12.20
CA ASP A 124 14.34 -4.68 -12.02
C ASP A 124 15.03 -4.30 -10.69
N ALA A 125 14.24 -4.09 -9.64
CA ALA A 125 14.76 -3.67 -8.35
C ALA A 125 15.63 -4.80 -7.77
N ASN A 126 16.88 -4.46 -7.43
CA ASN A 126 17.81 -5.40 -6.79
C ASN A 126 17.28 -5.89 -5.43
N ASN A 127 16.40 -5.10 -4.79
CA ASN A 127 15.72 -5.44 -3.55
C ASN A 127 14.21 -5.17 -3.67
N PRO A 128 13.40 -6.18 -4.08
CA PRO A 128 11.96 -6.05 -4.22
C PRO A 128 11.22 -5.52 -3.00
N VAL A 129 11.69 -5.88 -1.80
CA VAL A 129 11.02 -5.54 -0.54
C VAL A 129 11.23 -4.06 -0.20
N GLU A 130 12.48 -3.61 -0.30
CA GLU A 130 12.83 -2.20 -0.10
C GLU A 130 12.12 -1.30 -1.12
N TYR A 131 12.04 -1.72 -2.39
CA TYR A 131 11.28 -1.00 -3.40
C TYR A 131 9.80 -0.84 -3.05
N LEU A 132 9.16 -1.90 -2.52
CA LEU A 132 7.77 -1.83 -2.07
C LEU A 132 7.61 -0.90 -0.86
N GLU A 133 8.51 -0.96 0.13
CA GLU A 133 8.49 -0.08 1.29
C GLU A 133 8.65 1.40 0.91
N GLU A 134 9.63 1.73 0.06
CA GLU A 134 9.91 3.10 -0.39
C GLU A 134 8.76 3.73 -1.21
N ASN A 135 7.97 2.90 -1.89
CA ASN A 135 6.87 3.33 -2.74
C ASN A 135 5.49 3.04 -2.11
N SER A 136 5.47 2.62 -0.84
CA SER A 136 4.26 2.46 -0.04
C SER A 136 3.49 3.77 0.01
N GLU A 137 2.17 3.68 0.04
CA GLU A 137 1.31 4.82 0.38
C GLU A 137 1.31 5.98 -0.65
N GLY A 138 2.03 5.83 -1.76
CA GLY A 138 2.00 6.73 -2.93
C GLY A 138 1.78 5.99 -4.27
N LEU A 139 2.48 4.87 -4.47
CA LEU A 139 2.29 4.00 -5.64
C LEU A 139 1.54 2.72 -5.27
N TYR A 140 1.89 2.12 -4.12
CA TYR A 140 1.28 0.90 -3.63
C TYR A 140 0.33 1.16 -2.44
N PRO A 141 -0.58 0.22 -2.11
CA PRO A 141 -1.28 0.25 -0.83
C PRO A 141 -0.28 0.23 0.34
N LYS A 142 -0.77 0.44 1.56
CA LYS A 142 0.12 0.49 2.72
C LYS A 142 0.88 -0.82 2.89
N ILE A 143 2.20 -0.77 2.72
CA ILE A 143 3.07 -1.94 2.80
C ILE A 143 3.53 -2.13 4.26
N HIS A 144 3.33 -3.34 4.78
CA HIS A 144 3.89 -3.75 6.07
C HIS A 144 4.82 -4.93 5.86
N VAL A 145 6.11 -4.76 6.14
CA VAL A 145 7.09 -5.85 5.99
C VAL A 145 7.28 -6.59 7.29
N LEU A 146 6.88 -7.86 7.31
CA LEU A 146 6.87 -8.70 8.50
C LEU A 146 8.18 -9.47 8.63
N ARG A 147 8.85 -9.27 9.77
CA ARG A 147 10.16 -9.90 10.07
C ARG A 147 10.11 -10.68 11.38
N THR A 148 10.99 -11.67 11.49
CA THR A 148 11.34 -12.38 12.73
C THR A 148 12.85 -12.49 12.80
N SER A 149 13.48 -11.88 13.81
CA SER A 149 14.94 -11.86 13.96
C SER A 149 15.65 -11.44 12.65
N ASN A 150 15.22 -10.32 12.08
CA ASN A 150 15.67 -9.72 10.81
C ASN A 150 15.37 -10.53 9.53
N LYS A 151 14.81 -11.73 9.62
CA LYS A 151 14.40 -12.52 8.45
C LYS A 151 12.95 -12.24 8.07
N LEU A 152 12.69 -12.06 6.78
CA LEU A 152 11.34 -11.92 6.24
C LEU A 152 10.53 -13.18 6.54
N LYS A 153 9.53 -13.05 7.41
CA LYS A 153 8.73 -14.16 7.91
C LYS A 153 7.46 -13.68 8.59
N ILE A 154 6.34 -14.27 8.20
CA ILE A 154 5.05 -14.09 8.88
C ILE A 154 4.92 -15.12 10.00
N THR A 155 4.49 -14.65 11.16
CA THR A 155 4.18 -15.43 12.36
C THR A 155 2.83 -14.99 12.91
N LYS A 156 2.25 -15.76 13.83
CA LYS A 156 0.99 -15.36 14.48
C LYS A 156 1.11 -14.08 15.31
N SER A 157 2.31 -13.75 15.82
CA SER A 157 2.52 -12.55 16.65
C SER A 157 2.60 -11.32 15.77
N ASN A 158 3.57 -11.27 14.84
CA ASN A 158 3.76 -10.10 13.99
C ASN A 158 2.57 -9.86 13.03
N LEU A 159 1.79 -10.89 12.68
CA LEU A 159 0.55 -10.71 11.93
C LEU A 159 -0.51 -9.98 12.78
N ARG A 160 -0.66 -10.31 14.07
CA ARG A 160 -1.59 -9.60 14.96
C ARG A 160 -1.17 -8.15 15.15
N GLU A 161 0.12 -7.92 15.35
CA GLU A 161 0.70 -6.58 15.47
C GLU A 161 0.44 -5.75 14.22
N ALA A 162 0.71 -6.31 13.04
CA ALA A 162 0.47 -5.63 11.76
C ALA A 162 -1.01 -5.29 11.52
N ILE A 163 -1.93 -6.20 11.88
CA ILE A 163 -3.38 -5.93 11.80
C ILE A 163 -3.77 -4.77 12.71
N ALA A 164 -3.29 -4.74 13.95
CA ALA A 164 -3.64 -3.68 14.90
C ALA A 164 -3.21 -2.28 14.41
N THR A 165 -2.20 -2.19 13.55
CA THR A 165 -1.71 -0.93 12.94
C THR A 165 -2.14 -0.73 11.49
N SER A 166 -2.97 -1.63 10.94
CA SER A 166 -3.42 -1.58 9.54
C SER A 166 -4.48 -0.52 9.32
N LEU A 167 -4.53 0.03 8.10
CA LEU A 167 -5.59 0.97 7.72
C LEU A 167 -6.95 0.27 7.76
N LYS A 168 -7.03 -0.99 7.32
CA LYS A 168 -8.29 -1.76 7.39
C LYS A 168 -8.85 -1.82 8.81
N PHE A 169 -8.00 -2.09 9.79
CA PHE A 169 -8.42 -2.17 11.18
C PHE A 169 -8.85 -0.80 11.72
N GLN A 170 -8.15 0.28 11.35
CA GLN A 170 -8.56 1.63 11.73
C GLN A 170 -9.95 1.97 11.15
N LEU A 171 -10.16 1.72 9.87
CA LEU A 171 -11.44 1.96 9.17
C LEU A 171 -12.61 1.18 9.79
N ALA A 172 -12.41 -0.08 10.17
CA ALA A 172 -13.45 -0.90 10.77
C ALA A 172 -13.82 -0.52 12.21
N ASN A 173 -13.05 0.37 12.85
CA ASN A 173 -13.25 0.80 14.24
C ASN A 173 -13.47 2.32 14.38
N LEU A 174 -13.68 3.04 13.27
CA LEU A 174 -14.22 4.42 13.26
C LEU A 174 -15.74 4.40 13.49
#